data_AF-Q4QKB7-F1
#
_entry.id   AF-Q4QKB7-F1
#
_cell.length_a   1.000
_cell.length_b   1.000
_cell.length_c   1.000
_cell.angle_alpha   90.00
_cell.angle_beta   90.00
_cell.angle_gamma   90.00
#
_symmetry.space_group_name_H-M   'P 1'
#
loop_
_entity.id
_entity.type
_entity.pdbx_description
1 polymer ?
#
loop_
_entity_poly.entity_id
_entity_poly.type
_entity_poly.pdbx_seq_one_letter_code
_entity_poly.pdbx_strand_id
1 'polypeptide(L)'
;MTDDVERAMQQPQGSFFMDDAKGFQAISAKALMKVLEKYEKSDRTSQAENIANGFVGRGDAQNHAEVSTNLKNQTGIDLSAYLRNSPNIAERVNALTAGNIQLIKSIRSQYLDKVQNTVMQAMVRGSLNKDLAAQVKDLGKTTEKRAMFIARDQSSKLNAALTQARHEEVGIKKYMWSTSGDERVRESHAEKDGQIFEYANPPADTGHPGHDVNCRCVQIPVLDDVVNLKSEETELSYQAAEPNKTGKMDLDELFESSIGGGGNKSFSNFGGVNSELITLAKESIGLDITDWQHSIDESSIRHILKQHGNEKAENKRGQRAVTKKDILLLPLVVSAFDSIEYTGTSDSGNETFLIKKEIDDEIFSVQEVRKRHKKIAVKTMWIKRKKKATSSA
;
A
#
# COMPACT_ATOMS: atom_id res chain seq x y z
N MET A 1 -8.60 -20.05 -17.89
CA MET A 1 -8.11 -20.17 -19.29
C MET A 1 -7.23 -21.39 -19.44
N THR A 2 -6.21 -21.55 -18.59
CA THR A 2 -5.41 -22.78 -18.45
C THR A 2 -6.32 -23.99 -18.18
N ASP A 3 -7.22 -23.88 -17.19
CA ASP A 3 -8.14 -24.95 -16.80
C ASP A 3 -9.13 -25.36 -17.90
N ASP A 4 -9.54 -24.43 -18.78
CA ASP A 4 -10.49 -24.75 -19.86
C ASP A 4 -9.82 -25.53 -20.99
N VAL A 5 -8.56 -25.20 -21.31
CA VAL A 5 -7.74 -25.94 -22.26
C VAL A 5 -7.34 -27.29 -21.67
N GLU A 6 -6.93 -27.34 -20.41
CA GLU A 6 -6.65 -28.59 -19.70
C GLU A 6 -7.89 -29.49 -19.62
N ARG A 7 -9.08 -28.93 -19.32
CA ARG A 7 -10.35 -29.67 -19.29
C ARG A 7 -10.74 -30.18 -20.68
N ALA A 8 -10.51 -29.40 -21.74
CA ALA A 8 -10.70 -29.86 -23.12
C ALA A 8 -9.74 -31.00 -23.48
N MET A 9 -8.55 -31.04 -22.87
CA MET A 9 -7.59 -32.14 -23.01
C MET A 9 -7.86 -33.36 -22.12
N GLN A 10 -8.72 -33.24 -21.10
CA GLN A 10 -9.02 -34.30 -20.14
C GLN A 10 -10.35 -35.03 -20.39
N GLN A 11 -11.15 -34.64 -21.39
CA GLN A 11 -12.43 -35.30 -21.66
C GLN A 11 -12.22 -36.72 -22.27
N PRO A 12 -12.64 -37.81 -21.58
CA PRO A 12 -12.35 -39.19 -22.01
C PRO A 12 -13.29 -39.76 -23.09
N GLN A 13 -14.27 -39.01 -23.58
CA GLN A 13 -15.44 -39.56 -24.30
C GLN A 13 -15.60 -39.08 -25.75
N GLY A 14 -14.52 -38.63 -26.38
CA GLY A 14 -14.46 -38.46 -27.84
C GLY A 14 -13.33 -39.30 -28.41
N SER A 15 -13.35 -39.63 -29.70
CA SER A 15 -12.24 -40.30 -30.41
C SER A 15 -10.96 -39.44 -30.51
N PHE A 16 -10.79 -38.50 -29.58
CA PHE A 16 -9.84 -37.42 -29.52
C PHE A 16 -8.54 -37.83 -28.78
N PHE A 17 -8.58 -38.87 -27.94
CA PHE A 17 -7.45 -39.36 -27.12
C PHE A 17 -7.32 -40.90 -27.06
N MET A 18 -7.58 -41.61 -28.15
CA MET A 18 -7.11 -43.00 -28.22
C MET A 18 -5.57 -42.94 -28.36
N ASP A 19 -4.86 -43.30 -27.28
CA ASP A 19 -3.42 -43.58 -27.31
C ASP A 19 -3.20 -44.86 -28.12
N ASP A 20 -3.30 -44.74 -29.45
CA ASP A 20 -2.82 -45.78 -30.34
C ASP A 20 -1.29 -45.71 -30.36
N ALA A 21 -0.63 -46.85 -30.54
CA ALA A 21 0.84 -47.00 -30.60
C ALA A 21 1.55 -46.16 -31.69
N LYS A 22 0.82 -45.27 -32.38
CA LYS A 22 1.25 -44.46 -33.54
C LYS A 22 1.44 -42.96 -33.22
N GLY A 23 1.31 -42.52 -31.96
CA GLY A 23 1.55 -41.11 -31.56
C GLY A 23 0.44 -40.13 -31.93
N PHE A 24 0.64 -38.83 -31.65
CA PHE A 24 -0.32 -37.76 -31.94
C PHE A 24 -0.53 -37.58 -33.46
N GLN A 25 -1.74 -37.88 -33.95
CA GLN A 25 -2.06 -37.93 -35.38
C GLN A 25 -2.47 -36.56 -35.96
N ALA A 26 -2.38 -36.41 -37.28
CA ALA A 26 -2.78 -35.18 -37.98
C ALA A 26 -4.27 -34.82 -37.79
N ILE A 27 -5.15 -35.82 -37.58
CA ILE A 27 -6.59 -35.63 -37.37
C ILE A 27 -6.87 -35.02 -35.98
N SER A 28 -6.20 -35.50 -34.92
CA SER A 28 -6.36 -34.95 -33.56
C SER A 28 -5.82 -33.53 -33.45
N ALA A 29 -4.70 -33.25 -34.12
CA ALA A 29 -4.17 -31.90 -34.24
C ALA A 29 -5.12 -30.93 -34.95
N LYS A 30 -5.73 -31.34 -36.07
CA LYS A 30 -6.71 -30.51 -36.80
C LYS A 30 -7.94 -30.20 -35.95
N ALA A 31 -8.41 -31.17 -35.17
CA ALA A 31 -9.51 -30.96 -34.23
C ALA A 31 -9.15 -29.99 -33.10
N LEU A 32 -7.95 -30.13 -32.51
CA LEU A 32 -7.46 -29.22 -31.47
C LEU A 32 -7.27 -27.79 -32.01
N MET A 33 -6.71 -27.63 -33.21
CA MET A 33 -6.57 -26.32 -33.86
C MET A 33 -7.93 -25.65 -34.08
N LYS A 34 -8.95 -26.40 -34.48
CA LYS A 34 -10.32 -25.87 -34.63
C LYS A 34 -10.92 -25.39 -33.30
N VAL A 35 -10.61 -26.08 -32.20
CA VAL A 35 -11.01 -25.64 -30.85
C VAL A 35 -10.26 -24.36 -30.47
N LEU A 36 -8.94 -24.30 -30.69
CA LEU A 36 -8.14 -23.10 -30.41
C LEU A 36 -8.63 -21.89 -31.22
N GLU A 37 -8.94 -22.06 -32.51
CA GLU A 37 -9.48 -21.01 -33.37
C GLU A 37 -10.86 -20.52 -32.89
N LYS A 38 -11.75 -21.44 -32.45
CA LYS A 38 -13.03 -21.07 -31.85
C LYS A 38 -12.82 -20.29 -30.55
N TYR A 39 -11.87 -20.70 -29.73
CA TYR A 39 -11.50 -19.98 -28.52
C TYR A 39 -10.91 -18.62 -28.86
N GLU A 40 -10.03 -18.48 -29.85
CA GLU A 40 -9.47 -17.21 -30.28
C GLU A 40 -10.55 -16.20 -30.71
N LYS A 41 -11.50 -16.67 -31.52
CA LYS A 41 -12.65 -15.88 -32.01
C LYS A 41 -13.66 -15.52 -30.93
N SER A 42 -13.60 -16.13 -29.74
CA SER A 42 -14.51 -15.76 -28.65
C SER A 42 -14.11 -14.39 -28.11
N ASP A 43 -14.93 -13.37 -28.36
CA ASP A 43 -14.67 -12.02 -27.87
C ASP A 43 -14.68 -12.01 -26.33
N ARG A 44 -13.56 -11.57 -25.76
CA ARG A 44 -13.40 -11.36 -24.31
C ARG A 44 -12.92 -9.94 -24.03
N THR A 45 -13.11 -9.03 -24.99
CA THR A 45 -12.70 -7.63 -24.89
C THR A 45 -13.36 -6.98 -23.69
N SER A 46 -14.66 -7.18 -23.48
CA SER A 46 -15.38 -6.66 -22.31
C SER A 46 -14.82 -7.17 -20.98
N GLN A 47 -14.32 -8.41 -20.92
CA GLN A 47 -13.69 -8.93 -19.70
C GLN A 47 -12.35 -8.24 -19.42
N ALA A 48 -11.52 -8.05 -20.46
CA ALA A 48 -10.26 -7.35 -20.35
C ALA A 48 -10.46 -5.88 -19.94
N GLU A 49 -11.46 -5.21 -20.53
CA GLU A 49 -11.86 -3.85 -20.18
C GLU A 49 -12.31 -3.75 -18.72
N ASN A 50 -13.22 -4.62 -18.28
CA ASN A 50 -13.70 -4.60 -16.90
C ASN A 50 -12.57 -4.83 -15.87
N ILE A 51 -11.65 -5.76 -16.16
CA ILE A 51 -10.49 -6.02 -15.29
C ILE A 51 -9.56 -4.80 -15.26
N ALA A 52 -9.22 -4.23 -16.42
CA ALA A 52 -8.35 -3.07 -16.52
C ALA A 52 -8.96 -1.84 -15.85
N ASN A 53 -10.23 -1.52 -16.14
CA ASN A 53 -10.97 -0.42 -15.52
C ASN A 53 -11.02 -0.57 -14.00
N GLY A 54 -11.34 -1.77 -13.50
CA GLY A 54 -11.38 -2.03 -12.06
C GLY A 54 -10.00 -1.94 -11.39
N PHE A 55 -8.95 -2.40 -12.07
CA PHE A 55 -7.57 -2.30 -11.59
C PHE A 55 -7.13 -0.83 -11.49
N VAL A 56 -7.30 -0.07 -12.57
CA VAL A 56 -6.90 1.34 -12.63
C VAL A 56 -7.73 2.18 -11.67
N GLY A 57 -9.05 1.99 -11.62
CA GLY A 57 -9.93 2.76 -10.74
C GLY A 57 -9.64 2.54 -9.24
N ARG A 58 -9.31 1.31 -8.83
CA ARG A 58 -8.88 1.05 -7.43
C ARG A 58 -7.52 1.65 -7.13
N GLY A 59 -6.56 1.48 -8.05
CA GLY A 59 -5.22 2.06 -7.90
C GLY A 59 -5.27 3.59 -7.85
N ASP A 60 -6.13 4.20 -8.67
CA ASP A 60 -6.35 5.64 -8.67
C ASP A 60 -6.93 6.14 -7.34
N ALA A 61 -7.99 5.51 -6.84
CA ALA A 61 -8.58 5.86 -5.55
C ALA A 61 -7.60 5.70 -4.38
N GLN A 62 -6.79 4.63 -4.38
CA GLN A 62 -5.77 4.43 -3.36
C GLN A 62 -4.67 5.49 -3.45
N ASN A 63 -4.12 5.72 -4.65
CA ASN A 63 -3.07 6.72 -4.86
C ASN A 63 -3.58 8.14 -4.54
N HIS A 64 -4.85 8.44 -4.82
CA HIS A 64 -5.48 9.71 -4.45
C HIS A 64 -5.45 9.92 -2.94
N ALA A 65 -5.87 8.92 -2.18
CA ALA A 65 -5.86 8.97 -0.71
C ALA A 65 -4.45 9.13 -0.15
N GLU A 66 -3.49 8.37 -0.68
CA GLU A 66 -2.09 8.41 -0.25
C GLU A 66 -1.44 9.77 -0.52
N VAL A 67 -1.52 10.27 -1.76
CA VAL A 67 -0.93 11.56 -2.14
C VAL A 67 -1.61 12.72 -1.42
N SER A 68 -2.94 12.71 -1.31
CA SER A 68 -3.68 13.76 -0.59
C SER A 68 -3.28 13.80 0.87
N THR A 69 -3.13 12.63 1.50
CA THR A 69 -2.68 12.53 2.90
C THR A 69 -1.24 13.02 3.06
N ASN A 70 -0.35 12.62 2.17
CA ASN A 70 1.05 13.04 2.19
C ASN A 70 1.17 14.57 2.05
N LEU A 71 0.48 15.16 1.06
CA LEU A 71 0.48 16.61 0.84
C LEU A 71 -0.19 17.38 1.97
N LYS A 72 -1.29 16.87 2.55
CA LYS A 72 -1.91 17.46 3.73
C LYS A 72 -0.97 17.45 4.93
N ASN A 73 -0.22 16.37 5.12
CA ASN A 73 0.76 16.27 6.20
C ASN A 73 1.93 17.25 6.01
N GLN A 74 2.34 17.52 4.76
CA GLN A 74 3.45 18.43 4.46
C GLN A 74 3.05 19.91 4.40
N THR A 75 1.87 20.22 3.85
CA THR A 75 1.40 21.60 3.61
C THR A 75 0.41 22.11 4.65
N GLY A 76 -0.22 21.20 5.41
CA GLY A 76 -1.35 21.51 6.28
C GLY A 76 -2.67 21.76 5.54
N ILE A 77 -2.68 21.72 4.20
CA ILE A 77 -3.84 22.02 3.36
C ILE A 77 -4.45 20.73 2.83
N ASP A 78 -5.77 20.58 2.96
CA ASP A 78 -6.48 19.46 2.36
C ASP A 78 -6.71 19.69 0.87
N LEU A 79 -5.84 19.10 0.05
CA LEU A 79 -5.90 19.18 -1.42
C LEU A 79 -6.70 18.02 -2.04
N SER A 80 -7.34 17.17 -1.24
CA SER A 80 -8.02 15.97 -1.74
C SER A 80 -9.10 16.29 -2.78
N ALA A 81 -9.89 17.35 -2.58
CA ALA A 81 -10.90 17.77 -3.54
C ALA A 81 -10.28 18.21 -4.88
N TYR A 82 -9.13 18.87 -4.84
CA TYR A 82 -8.42 19.37 -6.02
C TYR A 82 -7.77 18.23 -6.82
N LEU A 83 -7.19 17.26 -6.13
CA LEU A 83 -6.48 16.12 -6.72
C LEU A 83 -7.39 15.03 -7.32
N ARG A 84 -8.72 15.15 -7.17
CA ARG A 84 -9.66 14.11 -7.60
C ARG A 84 -10.13 14.29 -9.04
N ASN A 85 -10.39 15.53 -9.47
CA ASN A 85 -11.07 15.84 -10.73
C ASN A 85 -10.19 16.70 -11.65
N SER A 86 -8.94 16.28 -11.88
CA SER A 86 -8.07 16.93 -12.86
C SER A 86 -8.16 16.26 -14.25
N PRO A 87 -8.23 17.04 -15.34
CA PRO A 87 -8.11 16.52 -16.70
C PRO A 87 -6.81 15.74 -16.95
N ASN A 88 -5.68 16.15 -16.36
CA ASN A 88 -4.38 15.50 -16.51
C ASN A 88 -4.39 14.08 -15.90
N ILE A 89 -4.99 13.95 -14.70
CA ILE A 89 -5.15 12.66 -14.03
C ILE A 89 -6.07 11.74 -14.85
N ALA A 90 -7.18 12.27 -15.36
CA ALA A 90 -8.10 11.51 -16.19
C ALA A 90 -7.44 10.99 -17.48
N GLU A 91 -6.62 11.83 -18.14
CA GLU A 91 -5.82 11.42 -19.30
C GLU A 91 -4.88 10.26 -18.94
N ARG A 92 -4.16 10.38 -17.82
CA ARG A 92 -3.23 9.33 -17.37
C ARG A 92 -3.95 8.01 -17.03
N VAL A 93 -5.08 8.09 -16.35
CA VAL A 93 -5.97 6.95 -16.05
C VAL A 93 -6.42 6.27 -17.35
N ASN A 94 -6.84 7.03 -18.36
CA ASN A 94 -7.27 6.48 -19.65
C ASN A 94 -6.11 5.81 -20.40
N ALA A 95 -4.93 6.43 -20.43
CA ALA A 95 -3.75 5.87 -21.07
C ALA A 95 -3.30 4.55 -20.41
N LEU A 96 -3.25 4.53 -19.07
CA LEU A 96 -2.92 3.32 -18.30
C LEU A 96 -3.97 2.22 -18.51
N THR A 97 -5.24 2.57 -18.58
CA THR A 97 -6.33 1.63 -18.86
C THR A 97 -6.17 0.99 -20.23
N ALA A 98 -5.95 1.80 -21.27
CA ALA A 98 -5.72 1.33 -22.62
C ALA A 98 -4.50 0.38 -22.70
N GLY A 99 -3.39 0.75 -22.07
CA GLY A 99 -2.19 -0.08 -21.97
C GLY A 99 -2.47 -1.43 -21.28
N ASN A 100 -3.19 -1.41 -20.15
CA ASN A 100 -3.56 -2.62 -19.42
C ASN A 100 -4.48 -3.55 -20.23
N ILE A 101 -5.43 -3.01 -20.99
CA ILE A 101 -6.28 -3.80 -21.90
C ILE A 101 -5.40 -4.54 -22.92
N GLN A 102 -4.43 -3.85 -23.52
CA GLN A 102 -3.52 -4.47 -24.49
C GLN A 102 -2.64 -5.55 -23.85
N LEU A 103 -2.15 -5.31 -22.62
CA LEU A 103 -1.36 -6.31 -21.89
C LEU A 103 -2.18 -7.57 -21.59
N ILE A 104 -3.42 -7.41 -21.11
CA ILE A 104 -4.34 -8.54 -20.85
C ILE A 104 -4.62 -9.31 -22.14
N LYS A 105 -4.90 -8.62 -23.25
CA LYS A 105 -5.09 -9.25 -24.57
C LYS A 105 -3.84 -10.01 -25.01
N SER A 106 -2.64 -9.45 -24.77
CA SER A 106 -1.36 -10.07 -25.14
C SER A 106 -1.04 -11.35 -24.36
N ILE A 107 -1.56 -11.52 -23.14
CA ILE A 107 -1.36 -12.76 -22.36
C ILE A 107 -2.06 -13.91 -23.08
N ARG A 108 -3.29 -13.67 -23.54
CA ARG A 108 -4.08 -14.66 -24.26
C ARG A 108 -3.49 -15.00 -25.61
N SER A 109 -3.23 -14.01 -26.47
CA SER A 109 -2.75 -14.26 -27.83
C SER A 109 -1.44 -15.03 -27.81
N GLN A 110 -0.46 -14.57 -27.02
CA GLN A 110 0.83 -15.27 -26.89
C GLN A 110 0.71 -16.68 -26.32
N TYR A 111 -0.26 -16.94 -25.42
CA TYR A 111 -0.50 -18.30 -24.94
C TYR A 111 -1.05 -19.19 -26.05
N LEU A 112 -2.04 -18.73 -26.80
CA LEU A 112 -2.62 -19.47 -27.91
C LEU A 112 -1.58 -19.75 -29.01
N ASP A 113 -0.78 -18.75 -29.38
CA ASP A 113 0.30 -18.89 -30.37
C ASP A 113 1.32 -19.96 -29.93
N LYS A 114 1.71 -19.96 -28.65
CA LYS A 114 2.62 -20.97 -28.09
C LYS A 114 2.00 -22.36 -28.13
N VAL A 115 0.73 -22.50 -27.75
CA VAL A 115 0.03 -23.79 -27.80
C VAL A 115 -0.07 -24.30 -29.24
N GLN A 116 -0.45 -23.46 -30.20
CA GLN A 116 -0.51 -23.83 -31.62
C GLN A 116 0.86 -24.32 -32.12
N ASN A 117 1.94 -23.59 -31.82
CA ASN A 117 3.29 -23.97 -32.20
C ASN A 117 3.71 -25.31 -31.57
N THR A 118 3.43 -25.53 -30.29
CA THR A 118 3.73 -26.81 -29.61
C THR A 118 2.95 -27.97 -30.23
N VAL A 119 1.68 -27.78 -30.56
CA VAL A 119 0.84 -28.79 -31.22
C VAL A 119 1.38 -29.14 -32.61
N MET A 120 1.77 -28.14 -33.41
CA MET A 120 2.36 -28.35 -34.73
C MET A 120 3.70 -29.09 -34.64
N GLN A 121 4.56 -28.73 -33.68
CA GLN A 121 5.82 -29.43 -33.45
C GLN A 121 5.63 -30.87 -33.00
N ALA A 122 4.65 -31.13 -32.12
CA ALA A 122 4.32 -32.48 -31.66
C ALA A 122 3.81 -33.36 -32.82
N MET A 123 3.01 -32.80 -33.73
CA MET A 123 2.54 -33.50 -34.93
C MET A 123 3.71 -33.90 -35.84
N VAL A 124 4.63 -32.97 -36.13
CA VAL A 124 5.79 -33.24 -37.01
C VAL A 124 6.72 -34.29 -36.39
N ARG A 125 6.90 -34.26 -35.07
CA ARG A 125 7.78 -35.18 -34.34
C ARG A 125 7.14 -36.53 -33.99
N GLY A 126 5.82 -36.68 -34.17
CA GLY A 126 5.09 -37.86 -33.74
C GLY A 126 5.06 -38.07 -32.23
N SER A 127 5.03 -36.98 -31.44
CA SER A 127 5.05 -37.05 -29.97
C SER A 127 3.81 -37.75 -29.40
N LEU A 128 3.93 -38.33 -28.20
CA LEU A 128 2.79 -38.91 -27.48
C LEU A 128 1.86 -37.82 -26.93
N ASN A 129 0.57 -38.13 -26.81
CA ASN A 129 -0.45 -37.22 -26.27
C ASN A 129 -0.13 -36.76 -24.84
N LYS A 130 0.36 -37.69 -24.02
CA LYS A 130 0.78 -37.43 -22.64
C LYS A 130 1.88 -36.36 -22.56
N ASP A 131 2.85 -36.42 -23.45
CA ASP A 131 3.98 -35.48 -23.47
C ASP A 131 3.55 -34.10 -23.99
N LEU A 132 2.63 -34.08 -24.96
CA LEU A 132 2.00 -32.84 -25.42
C LEU A 132 1.18 -32.18 -24.30
N ALA A 133 0.39 -32.95 -23.56
CA ALA A 133 -0.36 -32.46 -22.40
C ALA A 133 0.56 -31.88 -21.31
N ALA A 134 1.67 -32.54 -21.03
CA ALA A 134 2.68 -32.04 -20.09
C ALA A 134 3.29 -30.71 -20.56
N GLN A 135 3.61 -30.57 -21.85
CA GLN A 135 4.15 -29.34 -22.43
C GLN A 135 3.14 -28.18 -22.37
N VAL A 136 1.87 -28.44 -22.74
CA VAL A 136 0.81 -27.41 -22.66
C VAL A 136 0.58 -26.96 -21.21
N LYS A 137 0.61 -27.88 -20.26
CA LYS A 137 0.52 -27.55 -18.83
C LYS A 137 1.67 -26.67 -18.36
N ASP A 138 2.90 -26.93 -18.81
CA ASP A 138 4.05 -26.10 -18.47
C ASP A 138 3.96 -24.69 -19.09
N LEU A 139 3.48 -24.59 -20.33
CA LEU A 139 3.15 -23.30 -20.95
C LEU A 139 2.13 -22.51 -20.11
N GLY A 140 1.14 -23.18 -19.54
CA GLY A 140 0.20 -22.60 -18.60
C GLY A 140 0.88 -21.93 -17.40
N LYS A 141 1.80 -22.64 -16.74
CA LYS A 141 2.56 -22.13 -15.59
C LYS A 141 3.43 -20.92 -15.95
N THR A 142 4.10 -20.95 -17.11
CA THR A 142 4.92 -19.80 -17.56
C THR A 142 4.04 -18.58 -17.86
N THR A 143 2.84 -18.80 -18.40
CA THR A 143 1.86 -17.75 -18.69
C THR A 143 1.32 -17.13 -17.41
N GLU A 144 1.04 -17.93 -16.38
CA GLU A 144 0.65 -17.45 -15.06
C GLU A 144 1.74 -16.59 -14.41
N LYS A 145 3.00 -17.04 -14.45
CA LYS A 145 4.15 -16.24 -13.97
C LYS A 145 4.25 -14.89 -14.69
N ARG A 146 4.03 -14.88 -16.01
CA ARG A 146 4.01 -13.63 -16.81
C ARG A 146 2.85 -12.73 -16.39
N ALA A 147 1.64 -13.26 -16.19
CA ALA A 147 0.49 -12.49 -15.74
C ALA A 147 0.75 -11.85 -14.37
N MET A 148 1.32 -12.60 -13.44
CA MET A 148 1.70 -12.11 -12.10
C MET A 148 2.82 -11.07 -12.14
N PHE A 149 3.75 -11.18 -13.08
CA PHE A 149 4.78 -10.18 -13.31
C PHE A 149 4.19 -8.88 -13.85
N ILE A 150 3.34 -8.97 -14.88
CA ILE A 150 2.62 -7.83 -15.46
C ILE A 150 1.80 -7.12 -14.37
N ALA A 151 1.03 -7.84 -13.56
CA ALA A 151 0.20 -7.23 -12.53
C ALA A 151 1.02 -6.38 -11.54
N ARG A 152 2.18 -6.89 -11.09
CA ARG A 152 3.07 -6.16 -10.17
C ARG A 152 3.71 -4.94 -10.86
N ASP A 153 4.24 -5.14 -12.06
CA ASP A 153 4.87 -4.08 -12.86
C ASP A 153 3.89 -2.93 -13.14
N GLN A 154 2.67 -3.26 -13.55
CA GLN A 154 1.63 -2.28 -13.85
C GLN A 154 1.13 -1.58 -12.59
N SER A 155 1.15 -2.23 -11.42
CA SER A 155 0.81 -1.58 -10.14
C SER A 155 1.81 -0.49 -9.78
N SER A 156 3.11 -0.79 -9.87
CA SER A 156 4.17 0.20 -9.61
C SER A 156 4.13 1.36 -10.60
N LYS A 157 3.97 1.06 -11.90
CA LYS A 157 3.89 2.07 -12.96
C LYS A 157 2.68 2.99 -12.81
N LEU A 158 1.53 2.42 -12.46
CA LEU A 158 0.31 3.18 -12.22
C LEU A 158 0.49 4.13 -11.05
N ASN A 159 1.01 3.66 -9.92
CA ASN A 159 1.21 4.52 -8.74
C ASN A 159 2.19 5.66 -9.06
N ALA A 160 3.33 5.36 -9.67
CA ALA A 160 4.30 6.38 -10.03
C ALA A 160 3.75 7.42 -11.01
N ALA A 161 3.02 6.96 -12.03
CA ALA A 161 2.38 7.83 -13.02
C ALA A 161 1.36 8.78 -12.40
N LEU A 162 0.51 8.28 -11.51
CA LEU A 162 -0.54 9.08 -10.89
C LEU A 162 0.02 10.01 -9.81
N THR A 163 1.04 9.57 -9.05
CA THR A 163 1.76 10.43 -8.10
C THR A 163 2.41 11.62 -8.82
N GLN A 164 3.11 11.37 -9.92
CA GLN A 164 3.68 12.43 -10.75
C GLN A 164 2.60 13.41 -11.24
N ALA A 165 1.53 12.90 -11.87
CA ALA A 165 0.47 13.75 -12.39
C ALA A 165 -0.17 14.62 -11.29
N ARG A 166 -0.36 14.06 -10.09
CA ARG A 166 -0.90 14.79 -8.93
C ARG A 166 0.06 15.84 -8.40
N HIS A 167 1.36 15.54 -8.34
CA HIS A 167 2.37 16.50 -7.94
C HIS A 167 2.43 17.68 -8.91
N GLU A 168 2.45 17.40 -10.22
CA GLU A 168 2.43 18.42 -11.26
C GLU A 168 1.17 19.30 -11.17
N GLU A 169 0.01 18.72 -10.87
CA GLU A 169 -1.26 19.45 -10.72
C GLU A 169 -1.21 20.51 -9.62
N VAL A 170 -0.51 20.22 -8.51
CA VAL A 170 -0.34 21.17 -7.40
C VAL A 170 0.93 22.01 -7.53
N GLY A 171 1.58 21.98 -8.69
CA GLY A 171 2.75 22.80 -9.00
C GLY A 171 4.07 22.32 -8.39
N ILE A 172 4.14 21.07 -7.94
CA ILE A 172 5.37 20.48 -7.40
C ILE A 172 6.29 20.13 -8.55
N LYS A 173 7.49 20.72 -8.55
CA LYS A 173 8.48 20.56 -9.62
C LYS A 173 9.55 19.53 -9.33
N LYS A 174 9.77 19.24 -8.04
CA LYS A 174 10.84 18.38 -7.56
C LYS A 174 10.32 17.25 -6.70
N TYR A 175 11.06 16.16 -6.71
CA TYR A 175 10.83 15.03 -5.84
C TYR A 175 12.15 14.47 -5.33
N MET A 176 12.14 13.92 -4.12
CA MET A 176 13.21 13.10 -3.59
C MET A 176 12.92 11.64 -3.97
N TRP A 177 13.92 10.98 -4.52
CA TRP A 177 13.85 9.56 -4.85
C TRP A 177 13.93 8.73 -3.57
N SER A 178 13.00 7.80 -3.37
CA SER A 178 13.05 6.86 -2.25
C SER A 178 12.87 5.42 -2.74
N THR A 179 13.76 4.54 -2.33
CA THR A 179 13.73 3.11 -2.66
C THR A 179 13.13 2.29 -1.53
N SER A 180 12.71 1.05 -1.82
CA SER A 180 12.29 0.11 -0.78
C SER A 180 13.45 -0.42 0.09
N GLY A 181 14.71 -0.18 -0.29
CA GLY A 181 15.89 -0.63 0.45
C GLY A 181 16.10 -2.15 0.52
N ASP A 182 15.42 -2.94 -0.33
CA ASP A 182 15.52 -4.40 -0.33
C ASP A 182 16.52 -4.96 -1.36
N GLU A 183 16.87 -6.24 -1.24
CA GLU A 183 17.81 -6.96 -2.12
C GLU A 183 17.42 -6.95 -3.62
N ARG A 184 16.17 -6.61 -3.95
CA ARG A 184 15.67 -6.58 -5.33
C ARG A 184 15.77 -5.20 -5.96
N VAL A 185 16.13 -4.18 -5.18
CA VAL A 185 16.44 -2.84 -5.70
C VAL A 185 17.74 -2.92 -6.49
N ARG A 186 17.73 -2.36 -7.70
CA ARG A 186 18.93 -2.30 -8.55
C ARG A 186 19.93 -1.32 -7.94
N GLU A 187 21.22 -1.59 -8.10
CA GLU A 187 22.29 -0.72 -7.62
C GLU A 187 22.13 0.73 -8.13
N SER A 188 21.85 0.90 -9.43
CA SER A 188 21.59 2.22 -10.04
C SER A 188 20.38 2.97 -9.47
N HIS A 189 19.44 2.27 -8.83
CA HIS A 189 18.29 2.87 -8.14
C HIS A 189 18.63 3.19 -6.68
N ALA A 190 19.37 2.30 -6.02
CA ALA A 190 19.84 2.49 -4.64
C ALA A 190 20.78 3.70 -4.52
N GLU A 191 21.64 3.92 -5.51
CA GLU A 191 22.52 5.11 -5.56
C GLU A 191 21.74 6.43 -5.60
N LYS A 192 20.52 6.42 -6.14
CA LYS A 192 19.66 7.60 -6.26
C LYS A 192 18.83 7.87 -4.99
N ASP A 193 18.84 6.96 -4.02
CA ASP A 193 18.06 7.09 -2.80
C ASP A 193 18.42 8.38 -2.03
N GLY A 194 17.40 9.15 -1.66
CA GLY A 194 17.56 10.45 -1.00
C GLY A 194 17.98 11.61 -1.89
N GLN A 195 18.27 11.38 -3.18
CA GLN A 195 18.62 12.46 -4.11
C GLN A 195 17.37 13.16 -4.63
N ILE A 196 17.49 14.47 -4.88
CA ILE A 196 16.41 15.33 -5.38
C ILE A 196 16.54 15.47 -6.90
N PHE A 197 15.44 15.23 -7.60
CA PHE A 197 15.33 15.37 -9.05
C PHE A 197 14.15 16.27 -9.41
N GLU A 198 14.25 16.90 -10.58
CA GLU A 198 13.14 17.65 -11.17
C GLU A 198 12.29 16.73 -12.06
N TYR A 199 10.98 16.93 -12.05
CA TYR A 199 10.08 16.24 -12.99
C TYR A 199 10.43 16.56 -14.45
N ALA A 200 10.87 17.78 -14.72
CA ALA A 200 11.30 18.22 -16.05
C ALA A 200 12.64 17.63 -16.51
N ASN A 201 13.48 17.18 -15.56
CA ASN A 201 14.83 16.68 -15.85
C ASN A 201 15.11 15.37 -15.10
N PRO A 202 14.48 14.24 -15.52
CA PRO A 202 14.76 12.94 -14.93
C PRO A 202 16.20 12.47 -15.20
N PRO A 203 16.72 11.54 -14.37
CA PRO A 203 17.92 10.77 -14.70
C PRO A 203 17.80 10.11 -16.07
N ALA A 204 18.79 10.34 -16.93
CA ALA A 204 18.78 9.87 -18.32
C ALA A 204 18.85 8.34 -18.43
N ASP A 205 19.37 7.65 -17.40
CA ASP A 205 19.57 6.21 -17.37
C ASP A 205 18.31 5.44 -16.93
N THR A 206 17.67 5.85 -15.83
CA THR A 206 16.54 5.13 -15.22
C THR A 206 15.18 5.77 -15.44
N GLY A 207 15.15 7.04 -15.89
CA GLY A 207 13.92 7.84 -15.86
C GLY A 207 13.45 8.12 -14.43
N HIS A 208 12.15 8.31 -14.25
CA HIS A 208 11.53 8.51 -12.92
C HIS A 208 11.34 7.19 -12.17
N PRO A 209 11.19 7.24 -10.82
CA PRO A 209 10.75 6.07 -10.05
C PRO A 209 9.49 5.47 -10.67
N GLY A 210 9.45 4.14 -10.83
CA GLY A 210 8.33 3.42 -11.43
C GLY A 210 8.38 3.23 -12.95
N HIS A 211 9.29 3.87 -13.69
CA HIS A 211 9.41 3.66 -15.15
C HIS A 211 10.01 2.29 -15.49
N ASP A 212 11.05 1.92 -14.76
CA ASP A 212 11.73 0.63 -14.94
C ASP A 212 10.84 -0.55 -14.54
N VAL A 213 11.15 -1.69 -15.15
CA VAL A 213 10.38 -2.91 -14.94
C VAL A 213 10.43 -3.37 -13.50
N ASN A 214 9.26 -3.68 -12.92
CA ASN A 214 9.12 -4.15 -11.53
C ASN A 214 9.83 -3.25 -10.51
N CYS A 215 9.87 -1.94 -10.79
CA CYS A 215 10.46 -0.93 -9.91
C CYS A 215 9.66 -0.82 -8.60
N ARG A 216 10.37 -0.56 -7.50
CA ARG A 216 9.82 -0.43 -6.14
C ARG A 216 10.18 0.92 -5.50
N CYS A 217 10.57 1.87 -6.33
CA CYS A 217 10.96 3.21 -5.93
C CYS A 217 9.75 4.14 -6.02
N VAL A 218 9.70 5.13 -5.13
CA VAL A 218 8.63 6.10 -5.00
C VAL A 218 9.17 7.52 -5.11
N GLN A 219 8.26 8.45 -5.40
CA GLN A 219 8.54 9.87 -5.53
C GLN A 219 8.00 10.58 -4.29
N ILE A 220 8.88 11.14 -3.46
CA ILE A 220 8.47 11.96 -2.30
C ILE A 220 8.48 13.42 -2.75
N PRO A 221 7.37 14.17 -2.67
CA PRO A 221 7.35 15.54 -3.15
C PRO A 221 8.32 16.43 -2.38
N VAL A 222 9.02 17.32 -3.09
CA VAL A 222 9.83 18.39 -2.51
C VAL A 222 9.15 19.72 -2.85
N LEU A 223 8.70 20.41 -1.81
CA LEU A 223 7.98 21.68 -1.94
C LEU A 223 9.01 22.81 -1.99
N ASP A 224 9.26 23.35 -3.19
CA ASP A 224 10.29 24.37 -3.43
C ASP A 224 9.99 25.71 -2.76
N ASP A 225 8.72 26.01 -2.47
CA ASP A 225 8.30 27.15 -1.66
C ASP A 225 6.89 26.82 -1.14
N VAL A 226 6.74 26.54 0.15
CA VAL A 226 5.42 26.70 0.77
C VAL A 226 5.07 28.17 0.63
N VAL A 227 4.15 28.47 -0.30
CA VAL A 227 3.44 29.74 -0.34
C VAL A 227 2.95 29.97 1.08
N ASN A 228 3.57 30.96 1.70
CA ASN A 228 3.23 31.51 2.99
C ASN A 228 1.85 32.16 2.78
N LEU A 229 0.77 31.36 2.80
CA LEU A 229 -0.58 31.85 3.00
C LEU A 229 -0.66 32.33 4.45
N LYS A 230 -0.01 33.46 4.69
CA LYS A 230 -0.36 34.35 5.78
C LYS A 230 -1.84 34.66 5.56
N SER A 231 -2.70 34.05 6.37
CA SER A 231 -3.92 34.69 6.81
C SER A 231 -3.53 36.13 7.15
N GLU A 232 -4.12 37.09 6.44
CA GLU A 232 -4.02 38.50 6.81
C GLU A 232 -4.38 38.63 8.29
N GLU A 233 -3.38 38.90 9.11
CA GLU A 233 -3.51 39.72 10.30
C GLU A 233 -2.10 40.17 10.69
N THR A 234 -1.76 41.33 10.11
CA THR A 234 -0.96 42.43 10.65
C THR A 234 0.47 42.13 11.13
N GLU A 235 1.39 42.84 10.48
CA GLU A 235 2.83 42.88 10.68
C GLU A 235 3.30 42.99 12.13
N LEU A 236 4.36 42.25 12.46
CA LEU A 236 5.53 42.84 13.12
C LEU A 236 6.80 42.05 12.75
N SER A 237 7.80 42.83 12.34
CA SER A 237 9.04 42.48 11.66
C SER A 237 9.95 41.51 12.42
N TYR A 238 10.55 40.57 11.68
CA TYR A 238 11.70 39.78 12.09
C TYR A 238 12.98 40.62 12.06
N GLN A 239 13.71 40.63 13.16
CA GLN A 239 15.18 40.67 13.15
C GLN A 239 15.69 39.33 13.68
N ALA A 240 16.77 38.84 13.07
CA ALA A 240 17.31 37.51 13.27
C ALA A 240 17.90 37.29 14.68
N ALA A 241 17.52 36.18 15.33
CA ALA A 241 18.39 35.15 15.93
C ALA A 241 17.69 34.37 17.07
N GLU A 242 18.07 33.09 17.18
CA GLU A 242 17.98 32.19 18.36
C GLU A 242 16.73 31.29 18.59
N PRO A 243 16.91 30.11 19.23
CA PRO A 243 16.15 28.87 19.00
C PRO A 243 14.80 28.85 19.74
N ASN A 244 13.71 28.47 19.08
CA ASN A 244 12.36 28.64 19.64
C ASN A 244 11.71 27.35 20.19
N LYS A 245 11.90 27.14 21.50
CA LYS A 245 10.92 26.95 22.60
C LYS A 245 9.60 26.15 22.48
N THR A 246 9.22 25.55 21.36
CA THR A 246 8.06 24.62 21.35
C THR A 246 8.57 23.20 21.26
N GLY A 247 8.53 22.41 22.33
CA GLY A 247 9.01 21.01 22.32
C GLY A 247 8.22 20.06 21.39
N LYS A 248 7.55 20.54 20.35
CA LYS A 248 6.90 19.66 19.38
C LYS A 248 7.99 18.97 18.54
N MET A 249 7.97 17.65 18.49
CA MET A 249 8.92 16.81 17.76
C MET A 249 8.18 15.74 16.95
N ASP A 250 8.85 15.15 15.96
CA ASP A 250 8.33 13.94 15.31
C ASP A 250 8.26 12.78 16.31
N LEU A 251 7.38 11.80 16.07
CA LEU A 251 7.21 10.67 16.99
C LEU A 251 8.49 9.84 17.16
N ASP A 252 9.30 9.71 16.11
CA ASP A 252 10.57 9.00 16.16
C ASP A 252 11.62 9.80 16.96
N GLU A 253 11.75 11.09 16.67
CA GLU A 253 12.65 11.99 17.39
C GLU A 253 12.27 12.13 18.87
N LEU A 254 10.96 12.17 19.16
CA LEU A 254 10.44 12.20 20.52
C LEU A 254 10.79 10.92 21.28
N PHE A 255 10.74 9.76 20.62
CA PHE A 255 11.14 8.50 21.23
C PHE A 255 12.62 8.53 21.62
N GLU A 256 13.50 8.96 20.72
CA GLU A 256 14.93 9.09 21.01
C GLU A 256 15.20 10.10 22.13
N SER A 257 14.53 11.27 22.11
CA SER A 257 14.60 12.27 23.17
C SER A 257 14.18 11.71 24.53
N SER A 258 13.11 10.91 24.55
CA SER A 258 12.55 10.34 25.78
C SER A 258 13.47 9.32 26.47
N ILE A 259 14.36 8.64 25.71
CA ILE A 259 15.34 7.70 26.25
C ILE A 259 16.62 8.44 26.66
N GLY A 260 16.96 9.54 25.97
CA GLY A 260 18.17 10.35 26.20
C GLY A 260 18.22 11.16 27.50
N GLY A 261 17.20 11.08 28.36
CA GLY A 261 17.19 11.70 29.69
C GLY A 261 16.89 13.21 29.72
N GLY A 262 16.45 13.80 28.61
CA GLY A 262 16.10 15.21 28.53
C GLY A 262 14.66 15.49 28.94
N GLY A 263 14.45 16.41 29.88
CA GLY A 263 13.20 17.18 30.05
C GLY A 263 11.85 16.44 30.13
N ASN A 264 10.78 17.22 30.07
CA ASN A 264 9.37 16.79 29.92
C ASN A 264 8.62 17.86 29.11
N LYS A 265 9.33 18.48 28.17
CA LYS A 265 8.85 19.63 27.42
C LYS A 265 8.41 19.24 26.02
N SER A 266 8.76 18.02 25.60
CA SER A 266 8.55 17.59 24.24
C SER A 266 7.34 16.68 24.07
N PHE A 267 6.69 16.81 22.92
CA PHE A 267 5.52 16.02 22.56
C PHE A 267 5.41 15.85 21.04
N SER A 268 4.67 14.84 20.61
CA SER A 268 4.37 14.56 19.21
C SER A 268 2.85 14.51 19.06
N ASN A 269 2.35 15.07 17.96
CA ASN A 269 0.98 14.90 17.53
C ASN A 269 1.00 13.97 16.32
N PHE A 270 0.25 12.87 16.38
CA PHE A 270 0.49 11.74 15.48
C PHE A 270 -0.77 11.25 14.74
N GLY A 271 -1.90 11.94 14.88
CA GLY A 271 -3.13 11.63 14.12
C GLY A 271 -4.29 12.56 14.47
N GLY A 272 -5.24 12.73 13.55
CA GLY A 272 -6.53 13.35 13.83
C GLY A 272 -7.52 12.36 14.45
N VAL A 273 -8.59 12.87 15.06
CA VAL A 273 -9.64 12.02 15.66
C VAL A 273 -10.59 11.48 14.58
N ASN A 274 -10.84 10.17 14.59
CA ASN A 274 -11.79 9.51 13.67
C ASN A 274 -13.26 9.83 14.03
N SER A 275 -14.15 9.87 13.03
CA SER A 275 -15.62 9.98 13.16
C SER A 275 -16.26 9.05 14.20
N GLU A 276 -15.76 7.83 14.36
CA GLU A 276 -16.27 6.90 15.37
C GLU A 276 -15.97 7.38 16.79
N LEU A 277 -14.74 7.86 17.05
CA LEU A 277 -14.36 8.44 18.34
C LEU A 277 -15.07 9.79 18.57
N ILE A 278 -15.30 10.60 17.53
CA ILE A 278 -16.08 11.84 17.63
C ILE A 278 -17.51 11.54 18.08
N THR A 279 -18.15 10.54 17.47
CA THR A 279 -19.51 10.12 17.84
C THR A 279 -19.54 9.60 19.27
N LEU A 280 -18.62 8.70 19.63
CA LEU A 280 -18.55 8.13 20.98
C LEU A 280 -18.28 9.20 22.05
N ALA A 281 -17.44 10.20 21.76
CA ALA A 281 -17.17 11.30 22.68
C ALA A 281 -18.39 12.24 22.85
N LYS A 282 -19.13 12.49 21.77
CA LYS A 282 -20.40 13.24 21.84
C LYS A 282 -21.43 12.51 22.70
N GLU A 283 -21.55 11.19 22.56
CA GLU A 283 -22.52 10.37 23.29
C GLU A 283 -22.12 10.15 24.76
N SER A 284 -20.85 9.86 25.02
CA SER A 284 -20.38 9.44 26.35
C SER A 284 -20.10 10.62 27.29
N ILE A 285 -19.55 11.72 26.74
CA ILE A 285 -19.07 12.86 27.54
C ILE A 285 -19.58 14.22 27.04
N GLY A 286 -20.46 14.24 26.02
CA GLY A 286 -21.08 15.46 25.51
C GLY A 286 -20.12 16.44 24.82
N LEU A 287 -18.97 15.97 24.31
CA LEU A 287 -17.91 16.83 23.82
C LEU A 287 -17.65 16.64 22.31
N ASP A 288 -17.63 17.74 21.56
CA ASP A 288 -17.21 17.72 20.16
C ASP A 288 -15.68 17.83 20.04
N ILE A 289 -15.08 16.77 19.51
CA ILE A 289 -13.63 16.62 19.32
C ILE A 289 -13.23 16.54 17.85
N THR A 290 -14.07 17.04 16.94
CA THR A 290 -13.85 16.94 15.48
C THR A 290 -12.49 17.51 15.03
N ASP A 291 -12.06 18.63 15.59
CA ASP A 291 -10.79 19.29 15.21
C ASP A 291 -9.62 18.95 16.15
N TRP A 292 -9.74 17.88 16.95
CA TRP A 292 -8.73 17.53 17.94
C TRP A 292 -7.68 16.59 17.35
N GLN A 293 -6.55 16.47 18.05
CA GLN A 293 -5.43 15.64 17.63
C GLN A 293 -5.00 14.65 18.70
N HIS A 294 -4.64 13.45 18.27
CA HIS A 294 -3.92 12.49 19.07
C HIS A 294 -2.49 12.96 19.33
N SER A 295 -2.04 12.81 20.58
CA SER A 295 -0.72 13.25 20.98
C SER A 295 -0.08 12.32 22.00
N ILE A 296 1.24 12.33 22.09
CA ILE A 296 2.00 11.62 23.11
C ILE A 296 3.17 12.51 23.54
N ASP A 297 3.55 12.45 24.82
CA ASP A 297 4.65 13.22 25.38
C ASP A 297 5.78 12.30 25.87
N GLU A 298 6.95 12.90 26.16
CA GLU A 298 8.14 12.19 26.65
C GLU A 298 7.85 11.37 27.93
N SER A 299 6.93 11.87 28.77
CA SER A 299 6.56 11.23 30.02
C SER A 299 5.75 9.95 29.79
N SER A 300 4.83 9.96 28.82
CA SER A 300 4.05 8.81 28.42
C SER A 300 4.91 7.74 27.76
N ILE A 301 5.85 8.08 26.88
CA ILE A 301 6.76 7.09 26.27
C ILE A 301 7.60 6.41 27.35
N ARG A 302 8.20 7.18 28.27
CA ARG A 302 8.95 6.60 29.40
C ARG A 302 8.07 5.76 30.31
N HIS A 303 6.84 6.16 30.55
CA HIS A 303 5.89 5.36 31.32
C HIS A 303 5.62 4.01 30.65
N ILE A 304 5.33 4.01 29.35
CA ILE A 304 5.10 2.80 28.55
C ILE A 304 6.32 1.88 28.61
N LEU A 305 7.53 2.39 28.36
CA LEU A 305 8.74 1.57 28.41
C LEU A 305 9.04 1.05 29.82
N LYS A 306 8.80 1.86 30.86
CA LYS A 306 9.03 1.47 32.25
C LYS A 306 8.04 0.40 32.72
N GLN A 307 6.76 0.52 32.37
CA GLN A 307 5.71 -0.37 32.85
C GLN A 307 5.51 -1.60 31.95
N HIS A 308 5.70 -1.43 30.65
CA HIS A 308 5.36 -2.42 29.62
C HIS A 308 6.53 -2.78 28.70
N GLY A 309 7.74 -2.24 28.91
CA GLY A 309 8.94 -2.58 28.12
C GLY A 309 9.74 -3.79 28.65
N ASN A 310 9.36 -4.37 29.80
CA ASN A 310 10.09 -5.49 30.40
C ASN A 310 9.43 -6.84 30.09
N GLU A 311 10.07 -7.64 29.24
CA GLU A 311 9.53 -8.91 28.77
C GLU A 311 9.25 -9.92 29.90
N LYS A 312 10.10 -9.99 30.93
CA LYS A 312 9.90 -10.94 32.05
C LYS A 312 8.69 -10.57 32.92
N ALA A 313 8.43 -9.28 33.09
CA ALA A 313 7.28 -8.78 33.85
C ALA A 313 5.98 -8.97 33.07
N GLU A 314 5.99 -8.63 31.77
CA GLU A 314 4.82 -8.71 30.90
C GLU A 314 4.42 -10.16 30.58
N ASN A 315 5.38 -11.08 30.43
CA ASN A 315 5.10 -12.50 30.23
C ASN A 315 4.24 -13.10 31.36
N LYS A 316 4.43 -12.66 32.63
CA LYS A 316 3.61 -13.12 33.77
C LYS A 316 2.15 -12.68 33.65
N ARG A 317 1.86 -11.65 32.85
CA ARG A 317 0.53 -11.09 32.60
C ARG A 317 -0.05 -11.55 31.26
N GLY A 318 0.61 -12.46 30.55
CA GLY A 318 0.21 -12.89 29.20
C GLY A 318 0.43 -11.84 28.12
N GLN A 319 1.31 -10.87 28.37
CA GLN A 319 1.61 -9.73 27.50
C GLN A 319 3.04 -9.86 26.93
N ARG A 320 3.33 -9.12 25.86
CA ARG A 320 4.71 -8.95 25.37
C ARG A 320 5.20 -7.55 25.66
N ALA A 321 6.52 -7.40 25.76
CA ALA A 321 7.13 -6.10 25.91
C ALA A 321 6.82 -5.18 24.72
N VAL A 322 6.49 -3.93 25.02
CA VAL A 322 6.33 -2.84 24.06
C VAL A 322 7.71 -2.39 23.61
N THR A 323 7.89 -2.25 22.30
CA THR A 323 9.13 -1.83 21.65
C THR A 323 8.95 -0.50 20.92
N LYS A 324 10.06 0.10 20.47
CA LYS A 324 10.05 1.31 19.61
C LYS A 324 9.10 1.16 18.43
N LYS A 325 9.17 0.02 17.72
CA LYS A 325 8.33 -0.26 16.55
C LYS A 325 6.85 -0.18 16.88
N ASP A 326 6.45 -0.65 18.06
CA ASP A 326 5.05 -0.64 18.49
C ASP A 326 4.54 0.77 18.79
N ILE A 327 5.38 1.63 19.37
CA ILE A 327 5.05 3.04 19.62
C ILE A 327 4.91 3.78 18.29
N LEU A 328 5.78 3.49 17.31
CA LEU A 328 5.69 4.06 15.97
C LEU A 328 4.44 3.61 15.18
N LEU A 329 3.73 2.56 15.63
CA LEU A 329 2.45 2.15 15.08
C LEU A 329 1.24 2.93 15.65
N LEU A 330 1.43 3.81 16.64
CA LEU A 330 0.35 4.62 17.21
C LEU A 330 -0.50 5.38 16.18
N PRO A 331 0.06 5.99 15.11
CA PRO A 331 -0.74 6.56 14.02
C PRO A 331 -1.71 5.57 13.39
N LEU A 332 -1.24 4.34 13.11
CA LEU A 332 -2.06 3.27 12.54
C LEU A 332 -3.14 2.79 13.54
N VAL A 333 -2.77 2.68 14.81
CA VAL A 333 -3.69 2.28 15.89
C VAL A 333 -4.86 3.26 16.00
N VAL A 334 -4.62 4.57 15.91
CA VAL A 334 -5.70 5.56 16.01
C VAL A 334 -6.47 5.77 14.70
N SER A 335 -5.84 5.54 13.54
CA SER A 335 -6.51 5.70 12.25
C SER A 335 -7.40 4.53 11.87
N ALA A 336 -7.04 3.31 12.31
CA ALA A 336 -7.66 2.08 11.83
C ALA A 336 -7.93 1.06 12.95
N PHE A 337 -8.36 1.49 14.14
CA PHE A 337 -8.67 0.59 15.26
C PHE A 337 -9.78 -0.41 14.95
N ASP A 338 -9.80 -1.52 15.67
CA ASP A 338 -10.84 -2.55 15.53
C ASP A 338 -11.98 -2.34 16.54
N SER A 339 -11.68 -1.75 17.70
CA SER A 339 -12.70 -1.30 18.64
C SER A 339 -12.24 -0.12 19.48
N ILE A 340 -13.20 0.67 19.95
CA ILE A 340 -12.97 1.79 20.84
C ILE A 340 -14.04 1.83 21.92
N GLU A 341 -13.62 2.05 23.17
CA GLU A 341 -14.50 2.05 24.34
C GLU A 341 -14.19 3.24 25.25
N TYR A 342 -15.22 3.83 25.86
CA TYR A 342 -15.05 4.83 26.91
C TYR A 342 -14.80 4.15 28.25
N THR A 343 -13.71 4.50 28.94
CA THR A 343 -13.25 3.82 30.15
C THR A 343 -13.39 4.64 31.44
N GLY A 344 -14.13 5.75 31.38
CA GLY A 344 -14.35 6.63 32.55
C GLY A 344 -13.26 7.69 32.70
N THR A 345 -13.10 8.21 33.91
CA THR A 345 -12.14 9.26 34.24
C THR A 345 -10.83 8.69 34.80
N SER A 346 -9.72 9.37 34.51
CA SER A 346 -8.42 9.06 35.05
C SER A 346 -8.25 9.59 36.48
N ASP A 347 -7.18 9.18 37.16
CA ASP A 347 -6.81 9.71 38.48
C ASP A 347 -6.62 11.25 38.50
N SER A 348 -6.40 11.86 37.32
CA SER A 348 -6.30 13.31 37.13
C SER A 348 -7.63 13.97 36.74
N GLY A 349 -8.73 13.21 36.72
CA GLY A 349 -10.07 13.69 36.37
C GLY A 349 -10.30 13.89 34.86
N ASN A 350 -9.41 13.39 33.99
CA ASN A 350 -9.58 13.48 32.54
C ASN A 350 -10.36 12.28 32.00
N GLU A 351 -11.26 12.50 31.05
CA GLU A 351 -12.01 11.43 30.37
C GLU A 351 -11.06 10.52 29.58
N THR A 352 -11.32 9.21 29.56
CA THR A 352 -10.41 8.22 28.95
C THR A 352 -11.12 7.31 27.96
N PHE A 353 -10.42 7.00 26.86
CA PHE A 353 -10.84 6.03 25.86
C PHE A 353 -9.79 4.94 25.72
N LEU A 354 -10.24 3.70 25.59
CA LEU A 354 -9.43 2.55 25.28
C LEU A 354 -9.61 2.20 23.81
N ILE A 355 -8.51 2.30 23.06
CA ILE A 355 -8.44 1.90 21.66
C ILE A 355 -7.78 0.53 21.57
N LYS A 356 -8.40 -0.38 20.83
CA LYS A 356 -7.89 -1.71 20.55
C LYS A 356 -7.59 -1.87 19.06
N LYS A 357 -6.40 -2.39 18.76
CA LYS A 357 -5.99 -2.78 17.41
C LYS A 357 -5.31 -4.14 17.42
N GLU A 358 -5.64 -5.00 16.46
CA GLU A 358 -5.02 -6.28 16.23
C GLU A 358 -4.00 -6.16 15.08
N ILE A 359 -2.72 -6.36 15.41
CA ILE A 359 -1.60 -6.46 14.46
C ILE A 359 -0.69 -7.56 14.98
N ASP A 360 -0.91 -8.78 14.49
CA ASP A 360 -0.35 -10.05 15.00
C ASP A 360 -0.76 -10.40 16.45
N ASP A 361 -0.56 -9.46 17.38
CA ASP A 361 -1.00 -9.45 18.77
C ASP A 361 -2.04 -8.33 19.01
N GLU A 362 -2.70 -8.35 20.17
CA GLU A 362 -3.70 -7.34 20.54
C GLU A 362 -3.02 -6.13 21.19
N ILE A 363 -3.01 -5.00 20.51
CA ILE A 363 -2.50 -3.70 20.98
C ILE A 363 -3.63 -2.93 21.65
N PHE A 364 -3.37 -2.47 22.87
CA PHE A 364 -4.28 -1.61 23.63
C PHE A 364 -3.62 -0.27 23.93
N SER A 365 -4.33 0.82 23.66
CA SER A 365 -3.87 2.19 23.90
C SER A 365 -4.92 2.95 24.69
N VAL A 366 -4.55 3.40 25.90
CA VAL A 366 -5.41 4.25 26.74
C VAL A 366 -5.07 5.70 26.46
N GLN A 367 -6.09 6.49 26.12
CA GLN A 367 -5.92 7.87 25.74
C GLN A 367 -6.84 8.80 26.52
N GLU A 368 -6.28 9.90 27.03
CA GLU A 368 -6.98 10.86 27.86
C GLU A 368 -7.36 12.13 27.09
N VAL A 369 -8.56 12.65 27.36
CA VAL A 369 -9.06 13.90 26.81
C VAL A 369 -8.44 15.07 27.57
N ARG A 370 -7.51 15.80 26.92
CA ARG A 370 -6.91 17.03 27.45
C ARG A 370 -7.63 18.26 26.89
N LYS A 371 -8.75 18.64 27.55
CA LYS A 371 -9.65 19.73 27.11
C LYS A 371 -8.95 21.07 26.83
N ARG A 372 -8.05 21.49 27.73
CA ARG A 372 -7.31 22.75 27.61
C ARG A 372 -6.50 22.85 26.32
N HIS A 373 -5.98 21.74 25.82
CA HIS A 373 -5.10 21.70 24.65
C HIS A 373 -5.76 21.11 23.41
N LYS A 374 -7.05 20.75 23.48
CA LYS A 374 -7.79 20.05 22.41
C LYS A 374 -7.05 18.81 21.88
N LYS A 375 -6.58 17.97 22.81
CA LYS A 375 -5.78 16.77 22.51
C LYS A 375 -6.39 15.52 23.11
N ILE A 376 -6.21 14.41 22.39
CA ILE A 376 -6.42 13.05 22.90
C ILE A 376 -5.02 12.46 23.17
N ALA A 377 -4.57 12.50 24.41
CA ALA A 377 -3.19 12.19 24.77
C ALA A 377 -3.03 10.73 25.19
N VAL A 378 -2.10 10.00 24.58
CA VAL A 378 -1.74 8.64 24.99
C VAL A 378 -1.18 8.67 26.40
N LYS A 379 -1.78 7.92 27.30
CA LYS A 379 -1.32 7.75 28.67
C LYS A 379 -0.47 6.50 28.83
N THR A 380 -0.97 5.38 28.32
CA THR A 380 -0.28 4.09 28.36
C THR A 380 -0.69 3.22 27.19
N MET A 381 0.12 2.20 26.92
CA MET A 381 -0.04 1.24 25.85
C MET A 381 0.52 -0.10 26.30
N TRP A 382 -0.17 -1.20 26.00
CA TRP A 382 0.31 -2.55 26.27
C TRP A 382 -0.12 -3.51 25.17
N ILE A 383 0.55 -4.66 25.10
CA ILE A 383 0.34 -5.64 24.01
C ILE A 383 0.08 -7.00 24.61
N LYS A 384 -1.10 -7.55 24.37
CA LYS A 384 -1.50 -8.88 24.83
C LYS A 384 -1.24 -9.91 23.74
N ARG A 385 -0.58 -11.01 24.11
CA ARG A 385 -0.31 -12.08 23.17
C ARG A 385 -1.61 -12.79 22.80
N LYS A 386 -1.86 -12.96 21.51
CA LYS A 386 -2.98 -13.78 21.05
C LYS A 386 -2.65 -15.25 21.37
N LYS A 387 -3.57 -15.96 22.04
CA LYS A 387 -3.42 -17.41 22.21
C LYS A 387 -3.44 -18.04 20.82
N LYS A 388 -2.33 -18.64 20.38
CA LYS A 388 -2.34 -19.50 19.19
C LYS A 388 -3.41 -20.56 19.42
N ALA A 389 -4.39 -20.65 18.53
CA ALA A 389 -5.31 -21.78 18.50
C ALA A 389 -4.44 -23.05 18.46
N THR A 390 -4.50 -23.85 19.52
CA THR A 390 -3.95 -25.19 19.51
C THR A 390 -4.63 -25.93 18.35
N SER A 391 -3.88 -26.17 17.28
CA SER A 391 -4.22 -27.20 16.32
C SER A 391 -4.21 -28.51 17.10
N SER A 392 -5.39 -28.99 17.49
CA SER A 392 -5.59 -30.36 17.92
C SER A 392 -5.08 -31.27 16.81
N ALA A 393 -4.09 -32.09 17.16
CA ALA A 393 -3.53 -33.17 16.35
C ALA A 393 -4.58 -34.22 15.98
#